data_AF-A0A524ETT4-F1
#
_entry.id   AF-A0A524ETT4-F1
#
_cell.length_a   1.000
_cell.length_b   1.000
_cell.length_c   1.000
_cell.angle_alpha   90.00
_cell.angle_beta   90.00
_cell.angle_gamma   90.00
#
_symmetry.space_group_name_H-M   'P 1'
#
loop_
_entity.id
_entity.type
_entity.pdbx_description
1 polymer ?
#
loop_
_entity_poly.entity_id
_entity_poly.type
_entity_poly.pdbx_seq_one_letter_code
_entity_poly.pdbx_strand_id
1 'polypeptide(L)'
;MSQINIKINEEMDQLLNYIAQKRKIAKSTLAKELLLENVQDKILPELLEEYEQGNIGLKKIMRLTGINADRLLAKIVEQGIECPITPEIDDCTTKLTEDLINKTKLIAKK
;
A
#
# COMPACT_ATOMS: atom_id res chain seq x y z
N MET A 1 17.75 16.53 8.08
CA MET A 1 17.36 15.32 8.83
C MET A 1 16.30 15.72 9.83
N SER A 2 15.19 14.99 9.90
CA SER A 2 14.15 15.21 10.91
C SER A 2 14.39 14.26 12.08
N GLN A 3 14.33 14.78 13.32
CA GLN A 3 14.52 13.99 14.54
C GLN A 3 13.19 13.87 15.29
N ILE A 4 12.85 12.65 15.71
CA ILE A 4 11.68 12.35 16.53
C ILE A 4 12.20 11.80 17.85
N ASN A 5 11.80 12.41 18.97
CA ASN A 5 12.15 11.96 20.32
C ASN A 5 10.95 11.26 20.95
N ILE A 6 11.13 10.01 21.37
CA ILE A 6 10.04 9.17 21.91
C ILE A 6 10.42 8.76 23.32
N LYS A 7 9.46 8.89 24.24
CA LYS A 7 9.59 8.37 25.60
C LYS A 7 9.01 6.96 25.66
N ILE A 8 9.78 6.02 26.17
CA ILE A 8 9.38 4.64 26.40
C ILE A 8 9.64 4.28 27.87
N ASN A 9 8.96 3.27 28.39
CA ASN A 9 9.24 2.75 29.72
C ASN A 9 10.58 1.96 29.73
N GLU A 10 11.09 1.71 30.94
CA GLU A 10 12.39 1.06 31.11
C GLU A 10 12.40 -0.38 30.58
N GLU A 11 11.32 -1.13 30.80
CA GLU A 11 11.17 -2.51 30.32
C GLU A 11 11.30 -2.59 28.78
N MET A 12 10.68 -1.66 28.06
CA MET A 12 10.81 -1.61 26.60
C MET A 12 12.19 -1.18 26.13
N ASP A 13 12.87 -0.27 26.85
CA ASP A 13 14.25 0.09 26.51
C ASP A 13 15.18 -1.12 26.63
N GLN A 14 15.04 -1.88 27.73
CA GLN A 14 15.80 -3.11 27.96
C GLN A 14 15.53 -4.14 26.86
N LEU A 15 14.26 -4.34 26.49
CA LEU A 15 13.87 -5.26 25.41
C LEU A 15 14.47 -4.83 24.06
N LEU A 16 14.39 -3.54 23.72
CA LEU A 16 14.98 -3.02 22.48
C LEU A 16 16.49 -3.20 22.45
N ASN A 17 17.20 -2.91 23.56
CA ASN A 17 18.63 -3.14 23.66
C ASN A 17 18.97 -4.63 23.44
N TYR A 18 18.24 -5.54 24.08
CA TYR A 18 18.46 -6.98 23.95
C TYR A 18 18.31 -7.45 22.49
N ILE A 19 17.23 -7.06 21.81
CA ILE A 19 16.98 -7.45 20.42
C ILE A 19 18.03 -6.83 19.49
N ALA A 20 18.38 -5.55 19.70
CA ALA A 20 19.38 -4.86 18.89
C ALA A 20 20.76 -5.54 18.98
N GLN A 21 21.18 -5.93 20.19
CA GLN A 21 22.41 -6.70 20.41
C GLN A 21 22.36 -8.06 19.70
N LYS A 22 21.26 -8.79 19.83
CA LYS A 22 21.07 -10.09 19.16
C LYS A 22 21.17 -9.97 17.64
N ARG A 23 20.62 -8.90 17.06
CA ARG A 23 20.64 -8.60 15.62
C ARG A 23 21.92 -7.90 15.14
N LYS A 24 22.82 -7.51 16.05
CA LYS A 24 24.04 -6.74 15.78
C LYS A 24 23.78 -5.42 15.02
N ILE A 25 22.69 -4.73 15.37
CA ILE A 25 22.33 -3.42 14.83
C ILE A 25 22.20 -2.39 15.95
N ALA A 26 22.27 -1.10 15.61
CA ALA A 26 22.04 -0.04 16.59
C ALA A 26 20.59 -0.05 17.08
N LYS A 27 20.36 0.23 18.38
CA LYS A 27 19.01 0.35 18.96
C LYS A 27 18.17 1.37 18.19
N SER A 28 18.75 2.50 17.78
CA SER A 28 18.07 3.54 17.00
C SER A 28 17.59 3.02 15.64
N THR A 29 18.38 2.16 14.98
CA THR A 29 17.99 1.50 13.72
C THR A 29 16.80 0.58 13.95
N LEU A 30 16.88 -0.31 14.96
CA LEU A 30 15.77 -1.21 15.30
C LEU A 30 14.49 -0.44 15.65
N ALA A 31 14.60 0.60 16.48
CA ALA A 31 13.46 1.43 16.88
C ALA A 31 12.83 2.12 15.66
N LYS A 32 13.65 2.61 14.72
CA LYS A 32 13.18 3.21 13.47
C LYS A 32 12.46 2.18 12.60
N GLU A 33 13.01 0.99 12.42
CA GLU A 33 12.38 -0.10 11.64
C GLU A 33 11.00 -0.44 12.19
N LEU A 34 10.92 -0.74 13.50
CA LEU A 34 9.66 -1.08 14.16
C LEU A 34 8.63 0.05 14.08
N LEU A 35 9.07 1.30 14.22
CA LEU A 35 8.18 2.45 14.14
C LEU A 35 7.67 2.64 12.71
N LEU A 36 8.53 2.54 11.69
CA LEU A 36 8.13 2.69 10.31
C LEU A 36 7.17 1.59 9.86
N GLU A 37 7.43 0.34 10.24
CA GLU A 37 6.53 -0.79 9.96
C GLU A 37 5.13 -0.53 10.55
N ASN A 38 5.05 -0.16 11.82
CA ASN A 38 3.76 0.12 12.47
C ASN A 38 3.06 1.36 11.92
N VAL A 39 3.82 2.42 11.58
CA VAL A 39 3.25 3.64 10.99
C VAL A 39 2.69 3.34 9.61
N GLN A 40 3.39 2.56 8.79
CA GLN A 40 2.90 2.13 7.47
C GLN A 40 1.61 1.32 7.60
N ASP A 41 1.59 0.34 8.50
CA ASP A 41 0.40 -0.51 8.70
C ASP A 41 -0.81 0.29 9.21
N LYS A 42 -0.59 1.36 9.99
CA LYS A 42 -1.67 2.23 10.48
C LYS A 42 -2.14 3.28 9.49
N ILE A 43 -1.25 3.82 8.67
CA ILE A 43 -1.57 4.89 7.71
C ILE A 43 -2.17 4.31 6.42
N LEU A 44 -1.79 3.07 6.05
CA LEU A 44 -2.22 2.47 4.79
C LEU A 44 -3.76 2.43 4.63
N PRO A 45 -4.56 2.04 5.63
CA PRO A 45 -6.03 2.07 5.51
C PRO A 45 -6.58 3.44 5.15
N GLU A 46 -6.10 4.50 5.79
CA GLU A 46 -6.56 5.86 5.49
C GLU A 46 -6.14 6.33 4.09
N LEU A 47 -4.95 5.93 3.63
CA LEU A 47 -4.53 6.20 2.25
C LEU A 47 -5.35 5.41 1.21
N LEU A 48 -5.85 4.23 1.58
CA LEU A 48 -6.70 3.41 0.71
C LEU A 48 -8.13 3.97 0.63
N GLU A 49 -8.66 4.51 1.73
CA GLU A 49 -9.92 5.25 1.73
C GLU A 49 -9.86 6.49 0.82
N GLU A 50 -8.77 7.26 0.91
CA GLU A 50 -8.51 8.38 0.01
C GLU A 50 -8.34 7.94 -1.46
N TYR A 51 -7.88 6.71 -1.69
CA TYR A 51 -7.77 6.14 -3.04
C TYR A 51 -9.15 5.79 -3.60
N GLU A 52 -10.01 5.16 -2.81
CA GLU A 52 -11.39 4.86 -3.16
C GLU A 52 -12.18 6.12 -3.55
N GLN A 53 -11.93 7.21 -2.84
CA GLN A 53 -12.53 8.53 -3.13
C GLN A 53 -11.89 9.24 -4.33
N GLY A 54 -10.81 8.71 -4.91
CA GLY A 54 -10.09 9.30 -6.04
C GLY A 54 -9.17 10.48 -5.69
N ASN A 55 -8.94 10.76 -4.41
CA ASN A 55 -8.10 11.88 -3.95
C ASN A 55 -6.60 11.60 -4.08
N ILE A 56 -6.21 10.33 -4.06
CA ILE A 56 -4.82 9.89 -4.17
C ILE A 56 -4.71 8.70 -5.12
N GLY A 57 -3.63 8.63 -5.91
CA GLY A 57 -3.35 7.47 -6.76
C GLY A 57 -2.39 6.45 -6.10
N LEU A 58 -2.49 5.18 -6.50
CA LEU A 58 -1.66 4.07 -5.99
C LEU A 58 -0.15 4.38 -6.02
N LYS A 59 0.34 5.02 -7.09
CA LYS A 59 1.75 5.41 -7.21
C LYS A 59 2.22 6.35 -6.10
N LYS A 60 1.34 7.23 -5.62
CA LYS A 60 1.64 8.15 -4.52
C LYS A 60 1.61 7.41 -3.18
N ILE A 61 0.67 6.48 -2.99
CA ILE A 61 0.64 5.58 -1.81
C ILE A 61 1.93 4.77 -1.71
N MET A 62 2.37 4.14 -2.80
CA MET A 62 3.61 3.37 -2.84
C MET A 62 4.84 4.23 -2.47
N ARG A 63 4.88 5.50 -2.91
CA ARG A 63 5.97 6.41 -2.55
C ARG A 63 5.98 6.81 -1.09
N LEU A 64 4.79 7.01 -0.49
CA LEU A 64 4.65 7.44 0.90
C LEU A 64 4.91 6.29 1.87
N THR A 65 4.43 5.10 1.52
CA THR A 65 4.51 3.92 2.39
C THR A 65 5.74 3.05 2.11
N GLY A 66 6.38 3.18 0.95
CA GLY A 66 7.47 2.29 0.53
C GLY A 66 7.02 0.86 0.22
N ILE A 67 5.72 0.60 0.20
CA ILE A 67 5.14 -0.71 -0.10
C ILE A 67 5.23 -0.96 -1.62
N ASN A 68 5.58 -2.20 -1.99
CA ASN A 68 5.63 -2.62 -3.39
C ASN A 68 4.21 -2.82 -3.96
N ALA A 69 4.11 -2.87 -5.29
CA ALA A 69 2.82 -2.99 -5.97
C ALA A 69 2.06 -4.26 -5.54
N ASP A 70 2.75 -5.40 -5.47
CA ASP A 70 2.13 -6.69 -5.14
C ASP A 70 1.47 -6.69 -3.76
N ARG A 71 2.15 -6.17 -2.73
CA ARG A 71 1.60 -6.09 -1.37
C ARG A 71 0.49 -5.06 -1.27
N LEU A 72 0.58 -3.95 -2.02
CA LEU A 72 -0.48 -2.95 -2.05
C LEU A 72 -1.75 -3.50 -2.70
N LEU A 73 -1.64 -4.22 -3.81
CA LEU A 73 -2.76 -4.86 -4.49
C LEU A 73 -3.39 -5.96 -3.62
N ALA A 74 -2.58 -6.77 -2.93
CA ALA A 74 -3.09 -7.75 -1.98
C ALA A 74 -3.94 -7.08 -0.89
N LYS A 75 -3.50 -5.92 -0.37
CA LYS A 75 -4.24 -5.15 0.65
C LYS A 75 -5.56 -4.58 0.13
N ILE A 76 -5.58 -4.09 -1.12
CA ILE A 76 -6.80 -3.62 -1.78
C ILE A 76 -7.83 -4.74 -1.89
N VAL A 77 -7.40 -5.94 -2.31
CA VAL A 77 -8.28 -7.11 -2.42
C VAL A 77 -8.75 -7.60 -1.05
N GLU A 78 -7.86 -7.66 -0.05
CA GLU A 78 -8.19 -8.06 1.33
C GLU A 78 -9.23 -7.13 1.97
N GLN A 79 -9.17 -5.83 1.67
CA GLN A 79 -10.05 -4.82 2.26
C GLN A 79 -11.29 -4.52 1.40
N GLY A 80 -11.38 -5.10 0.20
CA GLY A 80 -12.51 -4.88 -0.71
C GLY A 80 -12.62 -3.44 -1.22
N ILE A 81 -11.50 -2.72 -1.30
CA ILE A 81 -11.46 -1.32 -1.74
C ILE A 81 -11.81 -1.25 -3.24
N GLU A 82 -12.81 -0.46 -3.60
CA GLU A 82 -13.17 -0.27 -5.00
C GLU A 82 -12.17 0.65 -5.71
N CYS A 83 -11.86 0.32 -6.96
CA CYS A 83 -11.09 1.22 -7.79
C CYS A 83 -11.92 2.48 -8.07
N PRO A 84 -11.35 3.69 -7.96
CA PRO A 84 -12.02 4.93 -8.35
C PRO A 84 -12.14 4.97 -9.88
N ILE A 85 -13.06 4.21 -10.44
CA ILE A 85 -13.43 4.23 -11.85
C ILE A 85 -14.59 5.20 -11.95
N THR A 86 -14.39 6.30 -12.69
CA THR A 86 -15.53 7.15 -13.03
C THR A 86 -16.45 6.37 -13.98
N PRO A 87 -17.78 6.55 -13.90
CA PRO A 87 -18.72 5.83 -14.78
C PRO A 87 -18.39 5.96 -16.27
N GLU A 88 -17.83 7.10 -16.68
CA GLU A 88 -17.39 7.37 -18.04
C GLU A 88 -16.25 6.46 -18.51
N ILE A 89 -15.32 6.12 -17.61
CA ILE A 89 -14.21 5.20 -17.89
C ILE A 89 -14.74 3.77 -17.94
N ASP A 90 -15.68 3.42 -17.08
CA ASP A 90 -16.30 2.09 -17.05
C ASP A 90 -17.09 1.81 -18.35
N ASP A 91 -17.86 2.80 -18.81
CA ASP A 91 -18.58 2.76 -20.09
C ASP A 91 -17.65 2.62 -21.31
N CYS A 92 -16.52 3.35 -21.31
CA CYS A 92 -15.52 3.23 -22.37
C CYS A 92 -14.86 1.84 -22.39
N THR A 93 -14.58 1.29 -21.20
CA THR A 93 -13.94 -0.02 -21.07
C THR A 93 -14.88 -1.13 -21.51
N THR A 94 -16.17 -1.01 -21.21
CA THR A 94 -17.22 -1.92 -21.66
C THR A 94 -17.35 -1.93 -23.18
N LYS A 95 -17.45 -0.75 -23.81
CA LYS A 95 -17.54 -0.62 -25.28
C LYS A 95 -16.33 -1.19 -26.01
N LEU A 96 -15.11 -0.92 -25.51
CA LEU A 96 -13.89 -1.51 -26.06
C LEU A 96 -13.87 -3.03 -25.95
N THR A 97 -14.35 -3.56 -24.83
CA THR A 97 -14.44 -5.01 -24.60
C THR A 97 -15.42 -5.65 -25.57
N GLU A 98 -16.60 -5.06 -25.77
CA GLU A 98 -17.59 -5.51 -26.74
C GLU A 98 -17.06 -5.49 -28.18
N ASP A 99 -16.36 -4.42 -28.57
CA ASP A 99 -15.74 -4.29 -29.89
C ASP A 99 -14.63 -5.33 -30.13
N LEU A 100 -13.83 -5.62 -29.12
CA LEU A 100 -12.79 -6.65 -29.19
C LEU A 100 -13.40 -8.05 -29.33
N ILE A 101 -14.41 -8.39 -28.51
CA ILE A 101 -15.12 -9.69 -28.58
C ILE A 101 -15.75 -9.89 -29.96
N ASN A 102 -16.39 -8.85 -30.51
CA ASN A 102 -17.01 -8.91 -31.83
C ASN A 102 -15.98 -9.11 -32.95
N LYS A 103 -14.81 -8.44 -32.88
CA LYS A 103 -13.70 -8.67 -33.81
C LYS A 103 -13.14 -10.09 -33.73
N THR A 104 -12.99 -10.66 -32.53
CA THR A 104 -12.47 -12.03 -32.37
C THR A 104 -13.45 -13.08 -32.89
N LYS A 105 -14.77 -12.87 -32.72
CA LYS A 105 -15.81 -13.74 -33.29
C LYS A 105 -15.85 -13.74 -34.82
N LEU A 106 -15.49 -12.63 -35.47
CA LEU A 106 -15.37 -12.52 -36.93
C LEU A 106 -14.17 -13.28 -37.48
N ILE A 107 -13.06 -13.35 -36.73
CA ILE A 107 -11.85 -14.08 -37.13
C ILE A 107 -12.02 -15.60 -36.94
N ALA A 108 -12.75 -16.03 -35.90
CA ALA A 108 -13.00 -17.45 -35.62
C ALA A 108 -14.05 -18.11 -36.54
N LYS A 109 -14.70 -17.35 -37.43
CA LYS A 109 -15.70 -17.84 -38.41
C LYS A 109 -15.17 -17.96 -39.84
N LYS A 110 -13.87 -17.72 -40.06
CA LYS A 110 -13.16 -17.91 -41.33
C LYS A 110 -12.27 -19.15 -41.25
#